data_AF-A0A2D6KTH8-F1
#
_entry.id   AF-A0A2D6KTH8-F1
#
_cell.length_a   1.000
_cell.length_b   1.000
_cell.length_c   1.000
_cell.angle_alpha   90.00
_cell.angle_beta   90.00
_cell.angle_gamma   90.00
#
_symmetry.space_group_name_H-M   'P 1'
#
loop_
_entity.id
_entity.type
_entity.pdbx_description
1 polymer ?
#
loop_
_entity_poly.entity_id
_entity_poly.type
_entity_poly.pdbx_seq_one_letter_code
_entity_poly.pdbx_strand_id
1 'polypeptide(L)'
;MKIDNYEFIAYDKSIIKHLKRHLAKSNVPGSYFKKDIFPTSKDLIDFAIKQIDSYHGRKKVINIKMNKIIGYDSIISKNKVPSGIKIIRKKREKEGFYFNFVKGLNKKPTKNLVIIIGPLSSKRHGILTIFPGKNHPPLPKTKKQLKNARYTGVELEKKLSENKKLFKKWSKLVFIL
;
A
#
# COMPACT_ATOMS: atom_id res chain seq x y z
N MET A 1 -20.03 6.09 -9.44
CA MET A 1 -20.34 7.27 -8.60
C MET A 1 -19.62 8.47 -9.19
N LYS A 2 -20.33 9.57 -9.51
CA LYS A 2 -19.69 10.85 -9.83
C LYS A 2 -19.38 11.57 -8.53
N ILE A 3 -18.20 12.18 -8.44
CA ILE A 3 -17.74 12.91 -7.26
C ILE A 3 -17.25 14.25 -7.76
N ASP A 4 -18.03 15.31 -7.52
CA ASP A 4 -17.85 16.60 -8.17
C ASP A 4 -17.72 16.44 -9.71
N ASN A 5 -16.60 16.90 -10.29
CA ASN A 5 -16.28 16.79 -11.72
C ASN A 5 -15.53 15.50 -12.12
N TYR A 6 -15.44 14.50 -11.23
CA TYR A 6 -14.59 13.32 -11.40
C TYR A 6 -15.37 12.02 -11.48
N GLU A 7 -14.81 11.06 -12.23
CA GLU A 7 -15.35 9.70 -12.35
C GLU A 7 -14.68 8.74 -11.36
N PHE A 8 -15.47 8.10 -10.50
CA PHE A 8 -14.98 7.00 -9.65
C PHE A 8 -15.12 5.67 -10.40
N ILE A 9 -13.99 5.16 -10.91
CA ILE A 9 -13.92 3.95 -11.76
C ILE A 9 -13.67 2.66 -10.97
N ALA A 10 -13.74 2.71 -9.65
CA ALA A 10 -13.35 1.65 -8.71
C ALA A 10 -11.86 1.25 -8.74
N TYR A 11 -11.27 0.94 -9.90
CA TYR A 11 -9.86 0.57 -10.05
C TYR A 11 -9.39 0.65 -11.51
N ASP A 12 -8.07 0.66 -11.71
CA ASP A 12 -7.44 0.57 -13.04
C ASP A 12 -6.80 -0.82 -13.28
N LYS A 13 -6.53 -1.20 -14.53
CA LYS A 13 -5.89 -2.49 -14.91
C LYS A 13 -4.58 -2.73 -14.16
N SER A 14 -3.82 -1.66 -13.92
CA SER A 14 -2.58 -1.67 -13.14
C SER A 14 -2.78 -2.17 -11.69
N ILE A 15 -3.91 -1.83 -11.09
CA ILE A 15 -4.30 -2.24 -9.73
C ILE A 15 -4.72 -3.70 -9.70
N ILE A 16 -5.48 -4.19 -10.68
CA ILE A 16 -5.79 -5.62 -10.78
C ILE A 16 -4.51 -6.44 -10.85
N LYS A 17 -3.55 -6.05 -11.69
CA LYS A 17 -2.26 -6.73 -11.80
C LYS A 17 -1.50 -6.70 -10.46
N HIS A 18 -1.58 -5.60 -9.72
CA HIS A 18 -1.00 -5.50 -8.39
C HIS A 18 -1.67 -6.43 -7.38
N LEU A 19 -3.01 -6.46 -7.32
CA LEU A 19 -3.79 -7.29 -6.40
C LEU A 19 -3.67 -8.78 -6.69
N LYS A 20 -3.61 -9.18 -7.98
CA LYS A 20 -3.35 -10.56 -8.37
C LYS A 20 -2.06 -11.10 -7.74
N ARG A 21 -1.00 -10.30 -7.62
CA ARG A 21 0.25 -10.71 -6.95
C ARG A 21 0.05 -11.03 -5.46
N HIS A 22 -0.83 -10.32 -4.77
CA HIS A 22 -1.14 -10.55 -3.36
C HIS A 22 -2.01 -11.79 -3.14
N LEU A 23 -2.76 -12.24 -4.15
CA LEU A 23 -3.65 -13.42 -4.08
C LEU A 23 -2.99 -14.71 -4.59
N ALA A 24 -1.98 -14.59 -5.45
CA ALA A 24 -1.40 -15.73 -6.19
C ALA A 24 -0.38 -16.59 -5.40
N LYS A 25 -0.31 -16.53 -4.06
CA LYS A 25 0.80 -17.12 -3.27
C LYS A 25 2.20 -16.74 -3.84
N SER A 26 2.29 -15.59 -4.52
CA SER A 26 3.50 -15.28 -5.28
C SER A 26 4.67 -14.99 -4.34
N ASN A 27 5.89 -15.37 -4.76
CA ASN A 27 7.18 -15.02 -4.12
C ASN A 27 7.48 -13.51 -4.12
N VAL A 28 6.47 -12.67 -4.35
CA VAL A 28 6.62 -11.22 -4.42
C VAL A 28 6.67 -10.67 -2.99
N PRO A 29 7.68 -9.83 -2.66
CA PRO A 29 7.71 -9.10 -1.41
C PRO A 29 6.41 -8.33 -1.19
N GLY A 30 5.64 -8.69 -0.16
CA GLY A 30 4.34 -8.07 0.10
C GLY A 30 3.38 -8.96 0.88
N SER A 31 2.30 -8.36 1.38
CA SER A 31 1.26 -9.02 2.15
C SER A 31 0.47 -10.03 1.31
N TYR A 32 0.01 -11.13 1.91
CA TYR A 32 -0.69 -12.22 1.21
C TYR A 32 -2.14 -12.32 1.68
N PHE A 33 -3.09 -12.44 0.76
CA PHE A 33 -4.51 -12.70 1.08
C PHE A 33 -4.81 -14.20 1.05
N LYS A 34 -5.57 -14.67 2.04
CA LYS A 34 -6.07 -16.04 2.06
C LYS A 34 -7.13 -16.23 0.96
N LYS A 35 -6.94 -17.22 0.08
CA LYS A 35 -7.84 -17.48 -1.06
C LYS A 35 -9.26 -17.88 -0.64
N ASP A 36 -9.43 -18.54 0.51
CA ASP A 36 -10.73 -18.89 1.10
C ASP A 36 -11.53 -17.67 1.60
N ILE A 37 -10.92 -16.49 1.62
CA ILE A 37 -11.53 -15.24 2.08
C ILE A 37 -11.89 -14.34 0.91
N PHE A 38 -10.93 -14.16 -0.01
CA PHE A 38 -11.10 -13.43 -1.25
C PHE A 38 -10.63 -14.33 -2.39
N PRO A 39 -11.53 -15.10 -3.02
CA PRO A 39 -11.16 -16.05 -4.08
C PRO A 39 -10.50 -15.36 -5.28
N THR A 40 -11.01 -14.18 -5.64
CA THR A 40 -10.53 -13.41 -6.78
C THR A 40 -10.18 -11.97 -6.39
N SER A 41 -9.43 -11.29 -7.26
CA SER A 41 -9.18 -9.85 -7.12
C SER A 41 -10.47 -9.05 -7.21
N LYS A 42 -11.47 -9.54 -7.95
CA LYS A 42 -12.78 -8.89 -8.08
C LYS A 42 -13.53 -8.93 -6.76
N ASP A 43 -13.59 -10.07 -6.08
CA ASP A 43 -14.25 -10.20 -4.77
C ASP A 43 -13.65 -9.24 -3.73
N LEU A 44 -12.32 -9.10 -3.71
CA LEU A 44 -11.62 -8.18 -2.83
C LEU A 44 -11.96 -6.71 -3.13
N ILE A 45 -12.05 -6.37 -4.42
CA ILE A 45 -12.41 -5.03 -4.87
C ILE A 45 -13.87 -4.73 -4.53
N ASP A 46 -14.79 -5.64 -4.85
CA ASP A 46 -16.22 -5.49 -4.60
C ASP A 46 -16.49 -5.33 -3.09
N PHE A 47 -15.78 -6.11 -2.27
CA PHE A 47 -15.76 -5.91 -0.82
C PHE A 47 -15.27 -4.50 -0.48
N ALA A 48 -14.12 -4.07 -0.99
CA ALA A 48 -13.54 -2.77 -0.67
C ALA A 48 -14.42 -1.59 -1.08
N ILE A 49 -15.12 -1.66 -2.22
CA ILE A 49 -16.05 -0.62 -2.68
C ILE A 49 -17.18 -0.42 -1.66
N LYS A 50 -17.74 -1.50 -1.12
CA LYS A 50 -18.81 -1.46 -0.10
C LYS A 50 -18.39 -0.80 1.21
N GLN A 51 -17.09 -0.57 1.42
CA GLN A 51 -16.55 0.07 2.63
C GLN A 51 -16.28 1.57 2.43
N ILE A 52 -16.60 2.10 1.25
CA ILE A 52 -16.40 3.50 0.89
C ILE A 52 -17.74 4.23 1.10
N ASP A 53 -18.01 4.63 2.33
CA ASP A 53 -19.25 5.34 2.66
C ASP A 53 -19.23 6.80 2.19
N SER A 54 -18.04 7.42 2.20
CA SER A 54 -17.84 8.81 1.77
C SER A 54 -16.43 9.04 1.21
N TYR A 55 -16.36 9.67 0.04
CA TYR A 55 -15.10 10.03 -0.62
C TYR A 55 -15.21 11.40 -1.30
N HIS A 56 -14.43 12.38 -0.83
CA HIS A 56 -14.47 13.77 -1.28
C HIS A 56 -13.33 14.13 -2.25
N GLY A 57 -12.98 13.20 -3.15
CA GLY A 57 -11.91 13.42 -4.14
C GLY A 57 -10.46 13.41 -3.58
N ARG A 58 -10.25 13.42 -2.27
CA ARG A 58 -8.91 13.41 -1.64
C ARG A 58 -8.50 12.02 -1.15
N LYS A 59 -7.21 11.68 -1.27
CA LYS A 59 -6.68 10.39 -0.80
C LYS A 59 -7.17 10.06 0.62
N LYS A 60 -7.78 8.89 0.79
CA LYS A 60 -8.30 8.38 2.06
C LYS A 60 -7.73 6.99 2.33
N VAL A 61 -7.40 6.72 3.59
CA VAL A 61 -6.97 5.39 4.06
C VAL A 61 -8.08 4.88 4.97
N ILE A 62 -8.61 3.70 4.65
CA ILE A 62 -9.69 3.04 5.38
C ILE A 62 -9.08 1.79 6.02
N ASN A 63 -9.21 1.69 7.34
CA ASN A 63 -8.72 0.55 8.10
C ASN A 63 -9.91 -0.25 8.61
N ILE A 64 -9.92 -1.56 8.35
CA ILE A 64 -11.03 -2.45 8.71
C ILE A 64 -10.47 -3.61 9.53
N LYS A 65 -11.14 -3.91 10.64
CA LYS A 65 -10.86 -5.09 11.45
C LYS A 65 -11.91 -6.15 11.14
N MET A 66 -11.48 -7.21 10.48
CA MET A 66 -12.31 -8.35 10.11
C MET A 66 -12.51 -9.29 11.31
N ASN A 67 -13.58 -10.07 11.26
CA ASN A 67 -13.91 -11.12 12.22
C ASN A 67 -13.00 -12.36 12.08
N LYS A 68 -12.56 -12.67 10.86
CA LYS A 68 -11.65 -13.80 10.54
C LYS A 68 -10.27 -13.34 10.06
N ILE A 69 -9.29 -14.25 10.11
CA ILE A 69 -7.95 -14.02 9.54
C ILE A 69 -8.09 -13.96 8.01
N ILE A 70 -7.69 -12.83 7.42
CA ILE A 70 -7.87 -12.56 5.99
C ILE A 70 -6.60 -12.75 5.16
N GLY A 71 -5.47 -12.88 5.82
CA GLY A 71 -4.18 -12.85 5.16
C GLY A 71 -3.05 -12.74 6.17
N TYR A 72 -1.90 -12.32 5.67
CA TYR A 72 -0.67 -12.22 6.45
C TYR A 72 -0.02 -10.87 6.20
N ASP A 73 0.33 -10.21 7.31
CA ASP A 73 1.10 -8.98 7.30
C ASP A 73 2.57 -9.33 7.04
N SER A 74 3.12 -8.75 5.98
CA SER A 74 4.51 -8.95 5.57
C SER A 74 5.43 -7.83 6.04
N ILE A 75 4.93 -6.88 6.85
CA ILE A 75 5.72 -5.76 7.35
C ILE A 75 5.84 -5.86 8.87
N ILE A 76 7.09 -5.86 9.35
CA ILE A 76 7.40 -5.79 10.77
C ILE A 76 8.33 -4.62 11.07
N SER A 77 8.33 -4.17 12.31
CA SER A 77 9.30 -3.19 12.79
C SER A 77 10.70 -3.82 12.81
N LYS A 78 11.72 -3.06 12.41
CA LYS A 78 13.12 -3.51 12.34
C LYS A 78 13.63 -4.03 13.70
N ASN A 79 13.21 -3.41 14.80
CA ASN A 79 13.55 -3.83 16.16
C ASN A 79 12.82 -5.11 16.62
N LYS A 80 11.88 -5.64 15.83
CA LYS A 80 11.20 -6.92 16.08
C LYS A 80 11.77 -8.06 15.23
N VAL A 81 12.84 -7.81 14.47
CA VAL A 81 13.57 -8.86 13.76
C VAL A 81 14.43 -9.61 14.80
N PRO A 82 14.29 -10.93 14.94
CA PRO A 82 15.09 -11.73 15.87
C PRO A 82 16.61 -11.59 15.62
N SER A 83 17.39 -11.68 16.69
CA SER A 83 18.85 -11.76 16.61
C SER A 83 19.27 -12.94 15.74
N GLY A 84 20.21 -12.71 14.81
CA GLY A 84 20.70 -13.73 13.87
C GLY A 84 20.06 -13.69 12.48
N ILE A 85 18.94 -12.96 12.27
CA ILE A 85 18.34 -12.84 10.94
C ILE A 85 18.93 -11.67 10.17
N LYS A 86 19.56 -11.96 9.03
CA LYS A 86 20.18 -10.97 8.14
C LYS A 86 19.12 -10.10 7.44
N ILE A 87 19.21 -8.80 7.65
CA ILE A 87 18.41 -7.81 6.92
C ILE A 87 19.13 -7.45 5.61
N ILE A 88 18.45 -7.67 4.49
CA ILE A 88 18.91 -7.34 3.14
C ILE A 88 18.36 -5.97 2.75
N ARG A 89 19.23 -5.01 2.49
CA ARG A 89 18.83 -3.66 2.04
C ARG A 89 18.93 -3.57 0.51
N LYS A 90 17.82 -3.34 -0.19
CA LYS A 90 17.80 -3.19 -1.66
C LYS A 90 17.24 -1.84 -2.10
N LYS A 91 17.89 -1.20 -3.06
CA LYS A 91 17.38 0.01 -3.72
C LYS A 91 16.26 -0.39 -4.69
N ARG A 92 15.15 0.32 -4.63
CA ARG A 92 14.06 0.23 -5.61
C ARG A 92 14.19 1.44 -6.53
N GLU A 93 14.61 1.19 -7.77
CA GLU A 93 15.00 2.26 -8.72
C GLU A 93 13.85 3.21 -9.04
N LYS A 94 12.66 2.67 -9.29
CA LYS A 94 11.46 3.46 -9.63
C LYS A 94 11.06 4.41 -8.50
N GLU A 95 11.31 4.02 -7.27
CA GLU A 95 10.96 4.75 -6.07
C GLU A 95 12.13 5.61 -5.56
N GLY A 96 13.36 5.31 -5.99
CA GLY A 96 14.57 6.04 -5.63
C GLY A 96 15.03 5.82 -4.18
N PHE A 97 14.59 4.74 -3.51
CA PHE A 97 14.95 4.49 -2.11
C PHE A 97 15.16 3.03 -1.73
N TYR A 98 15.77 2.83 -0.55
CA TYR A 98 16.12 1.53 -0.03
C TYR A 98 15.00 0.93 0.82
N PHE A 99 14.71 -0.32 0.56
CA PHE A 99 13.82 -1.16 1.35
C PHE A 99 14.64 -2.19 2.12
N ASN A 100 14.18 -2.52 3.33
CA ASN A 100 14.75 -3.60 4.12
C ASN A 100 13.91 -4.86 3.91
N PHE A 101 14.58 -5.99 3.69
CA PHE A 101 13.96 -7.29 3.49
C PHE A 101 14.58 -8.33 4.41
N VAL A 102 13.82 -9.36 4.76
CA VAL A 102 14.30 -10.53 5.50
C VAL A 102 13.72 -11.80 4.88
N LYS A 103 14.50 -12.87 4.90
CA LYS A 103 14.06 -14.22 4.54
C LYS A 103 14.00 -15.09 5.80
N GLY A 104 13.27 -16.20 5.75
CA GLY A 104 13.21 -17.17 6.86
C GLY A 104 12.35 -16.74 8.05
N LEU A 105 11.60 -15.65 7.92
CA LEU A 105 10.58 -15.27 8.91
C LEU A 105 9.19 -15.65 8.42
N ASN A 106 8.38 -16.16 9.34
CA ASN A 106 6.97 -16.41 9.05
C ASN A 106 6.19 -15.09 9.07
N LYS A 107 5.42 -14.86 8.01
CA LYS A 107 4.47 -13.73 7.93
C LYS A 107 3.40 -13.88 9.01
N LYS A 108 2.97 -12.79 9.63
CA LYS A 108 2.02 -12.85 10.76
C LYS A 108 0.58 -12.88 10.25
N PRO A 109 -0.27 -13.83 10.65
CA PRO A 109 -1.68 -13.80 10.32
C PRO A 109 -2.32 -12.48 10.79
N THR A 110 -3.20 -11.91 9.98
CA THR A 110 -3.87 -10.64 10.29
C THR A 110 -5.35 -10.67 9.96
N LYS A 111 -6.13 -10.01 10.81
CA LYS A 111 -7.54 -9.68 10.57
C LYS A 111 -7.71 -8.24 10.06
N ASN A 112 -6.63 -7.48 9.96
CA ASN A 112 -6.69 -6.06 9.58
C ASN A 112 -6.53 -5.93 8.06
N LEU A 113 -7.39 -5.13 7.46
CA LEU A 113 -7.36 -4.75 6.05
C LEU A 113 -7.13 -3.26 5.95
N VAL A 114 -6.29 -2.85 5.01
CA VAL A 114 -6.15 -1.45 4.65
C VAL A 114 -6.55 -1.26 3.19
N ILE A 115 -7.46 -0.33 2.96
CA ILE A 115 -7.91 0.11 1.64
C ILE A 115 -7.44 1.55 1.46
N ILE A 116 -6.81 1.83 0.32
CA ILE A 116 -6.40 3.19 -0.03
C ILE A 116 -7.13 3.61 -1.27
N ILE A 117 -7.89 4.69 -1.17
CA ILE A 117 -8.62 5.30 -2.28
C ILE A 117 -8.05 6.68 -2.58
N GLY A 118 -8.12 7.10 -3.83
CA GLY A 118 -7.49 8.35 -4.26
C GLY A 118 -7.60 8.60 -5.76
N PRO A 119 -7.01 9.72 -6.22
CA PRO A 119 -6.87 10.01 -7.63
C PRO A 119 -5.93 9.00 -8.30
N LEU A 120 -6.43 8.34 -9.34
CA LEU A 120 -5.67 7.46 -10.24
C LEU A 120 -5.06 8.25 -11.41
N SER A 121 -5.81 9.23 -11.94
CA SER A 121 -5.36 10.17 -12.96
C SER A 121 -6.03 11.54 -12.77
N SER A 122 -5.76 12.50 -13.66
CA SER A 122 -6.30 13.87 -13.58
C SER A 122 -7.83 13.96 -13.60
N LYS A 123 -8.55 12.93 -14.05
CA LYS A 123 -10.02 12.89 -14.09
C LYS A 123 -10.64 11.64 -13.47
N ARG A 124 -9.82 10.70 -12.96
CA ARG A 124 -10.27 9.39 -12.49
C ARG A 124 -9.83 9.11 -11.07
N HIS A 125 -10.76 8.62 -10.28
CA HIS A 125 -10.53 8.26 -8.89
C HIS A 125 -10.91 6.79 -8.68
N GLY A 126 -10.31 6.16 -7.67
CA GLY A 126 -10.56 4.75 -7.37
C GLY A 126 -9.68 4.22 -6.25
N ILE A 127 -9.63 2.90 -6.15
CA ILE A 127 -8.77 2.16 -5.24
C ILE A 127 -7.34 2.22 -5.78
N LEU A 128 -6.42 2.79 -4.99
CA LEU A 128 -4.99 2.83 -5.28
C LEU A 128 -4.30 1.52 -4.90
N THR A 129 -4.71 0.90 -3.80
CA THR A 129 -4.23 -0.43 -3.37
C THR A 129 -5.08 -0.97 -2.21
N ILE A 130 -5.01 -2.28 -2.02
CA ILE A 130 -5.62 -3.01 -0.91
C ILE A 130 -4.61 -4.06 -0.44
N PHE A 131 -4.37 -4.16 0.87
CA PHE A 131 -3.48 -5.21 1.39
C PHE A 131 -3.85 -5.57 2.84
N PRO A 132 -3.58 -6.83 3.26
CA PRO A 132 -3.79 -7.24 4.64
C PRO A 132 -2.62 -6.77 5.51
N GLY A 133 -2.94 -6.23 6.68
CA GLY A 133 -1.97 -5.71 7.64
C GLY A 133 -2.48 -4.45 8.35
N LYS A 134 -1.63 -3.89 9.21
CA LYS A 134 -1.91 -2.61 9.90
C LYS A 134 -1.17 -1.42 9.29
N ASN A 135 -0.17 -1.68 8.45
CA ASN A 135 0.81 -0.69 8.05
C ASN A 135 0.74 -0.41 6.54
N HIS A 136 0.22 0.76 6.13
CA HIS A 136 0.61 1.40 4.87
C HIS A 136 1.14 2.80 5.12
N PRO A 137 2.42 2.99 5.44
CA PRO A 137 2.98 4.30 5.22
C PRO A 137 2.89 4.60 3.70
N PRO A 138 2.42 5.78 3.28
CA PRO A 138 2.56 6.19 1.88
C PRO A 138 4.02 5.99 1.44
N LEU A 139 4.23 5.47 0.23
CA LEU A 139 5.58 5.44 -0.34
C LEU A 139 6.04 6.90 -0.50
N PRO A 140 7.20 7.27 0.08
CA PRO A 140 7.75 8.59 -0.15
C PRO A 140 8.04 8.74 -1.65
N LYS A 141 7.76 9.94 -2.18
CA LYS A 141 8.01 10.27 -3.58
C LYS A 141 9.34 10.99 -3.74
N THR A 142 10.02 10.78 -4.85
CA THR A 142 11.23 11.55 -5.19
C THR A 142 10.86 13.00 -5.53
N LYS A 143 11.84 13.93 -5.45
CA LYS A 143 11.65 15.31 -5.91
C LYS A 143 11.18 15.36 -7.37
N LYS A 144 11.72 14.50 -8.23
CA LYS A 144 11.30 14.35 -9.64
C LYS A 144 9.82 13.95 -9.75
N GLN A 145 9.38 12.96 -8.99
CA GLN A 145 7.97 12.53 -8.99
C GLN A 145 7.01 13.60 -8.47
N LEU A 146 7.43 14.39 -7.48
CA LEU A 146 6.64 15.53 -6.99
C LEU A 146 6.56 16.65 -8.03
N LYS A 147 7.68 17.03 -8.66
CA LYS A 147 7.68 18.01 -9.76
C LYS A 147 6.81 17.56 -10.94
N ASN A 148 6.88 16.29 -11.33
CA ASN A 148 6.01 15.73 -12.36
C ASN A 148 4.52 15.78 -11.99
N ALA A 149 4.20 15.76 -10.69
CA ALA A 149 2.85 15.96 -10.17
C ALA A 149 2.51 17.45 -9.97
N ARG A 150 3.29 18.37 -10.55
CA ARG A 150 3.10 19.83 -10.55
C ARG A 150 3.20 20.51 -9.19
N TYR A 151 3.81 19.86 -8.19
CA TYR A 151 4.16 20.53 -6.94
C TYR A 151 5.31 21.51 -7.20
N THR A 152 5.11 22.79 -6.84
CA THR A 152 6.12 23.86 -7.00
C THR A 152 6.21 24.72 -5.73
N GLY A 153 7.25 25.55 -5.65
CA GLY A 153 7.45 26.52 -4.57
C GLY A 153 7.32 25.93 -3.15
N VAL A 154 6.58 26.62 -2.29
CA VAL A 154 6.35 26.25 -0.89
C VAL A 154 5.66 24.89 -0.75
N GLU A 155 4.77 24.54 -1.67
CA GLU A 155 4.05 23.27 -1.63
C GLU A 155 4.99 22.08 -1.88
N LEU A 156 5.93 22.22 -2.82
CA LEU A 156 6.96 21.22 -3.09
C LEU A 156 7.84 21.00 -1.85
N GLU A 157 8.30 22.06 -1.21
CA GLU A 157 9.16 21.96 -0.02
C GLU A 157 8.41 21.32 1.17
N LYS A 158 7.13 21.66 1.36
CA LYS A 158 6.27 21.00 2.35
C LYS A 158 6.17 19.50 2.07
N LYS A 159 5.93 19.09 0.81
CA LYS A 159 5.85 17.67 0.41
C LYS A 159 7.18 16.95 0.56
N LEU A 160 8.30 17.60 0.30
CA LEU A 160 9.64 17.04 0.52
C LEU A 160 9.90 16.81 2.02
N SER A 161 9.50 17.74 2.89
CA SER A 161 9.58 17.59 4.34
C SER A 161 8.70 16.44 4.86
N GLU A 162 7.46 16.33 4.36
CA GLU A 162 6.59 15.18 4.64
C GLU A 162 7.22 13.85 4.19
N ASN A 163 7.84 13.83 3.00
CA ASN A 163 8.54 12.64 2.50
C ASN A 163 9.75 12.27 3.35
N LYS A 164 10.52 13.23 3.88
CA LYS A 164 11.61 12.95 4.84
C LYS A 164 11.09 12.21 6.08
N LYS A 165 9.95 12.63 6.62
CA LYS A 165 9.29 11.94 7.75
C LYS A 165 8.84 10.53 7.37
N LEU A 166 8.31 10.35 6.16
CA LEU A 166 7.94 9.03 5.63
C LEU A 166 9.15 8.11 5.41
N PHE A 167 10.27 8.63 4.90
CA PHE A 167 11.52 7.89 4.76
C PHE A 167 12.01 7.37 6.11
N LYS A 168 11.98 8.20 7.15
CA LYS A 168 12.37 7.80 8.52
C LYS A 168 11.44 6.74 9.10
N LYS A 169 10.15 6.71 8.71
CA LYS A 169 9.24 5.62 9.08
C LYS A 169 9.59 4.33 8.32
N TRP A 170 9.78 4.41 7.00
CA TRP A 170 10.11 3.25 6.17
C TRP A 170 11.45 2.60 6.51
N SER A 171 12.47 3.37 6.91
CA SER A 171 13.76 2.82 7.34
C SER A 171 13.68 1.96 8.61
N LYS A 172 12.61 2.13 9.40
CA LYS A 172 12.30 1.33 10.59
C LYS A 172 11.41 0.12 10.29
N LEU A 173 11.01 -0.09 9.04
CA LEU A 173 10.18 -1.22 8.62
C LEU A 173 11.01 -2.21 7.82
N VAL A 174 10.61 -3.47 7.90
CA VAL A 174 11.23 -4.61 7.23
C VAL A 174 10.15 -5.46 6.57
N PHE A 175 10.38 -5.83 5.31
CA PHE A 175 9.51 -6.70 4.53
C PHE A 175 9.96 -8.15 4.65
N ILE A 176 9.05 -9.01 5.06
CA ILE A 176 9.23 -10.46 5.03
C ILE A 176 9.00 -10.94 3.60
N LEU A 177 10.01 -11.59 3.02
CA LEU A 177 9.97 -12.20 1.69
C LEU A 177 9.18 -13.51 1.72
#